data_AF-A0A0R1V1F6-F1
#
_entry.id   AF-A0A0R1V1F6-F1
#
_cell.length_a   1.000
_cell.length_b   1.000
_cell.length_c   1.000
_cell.angle_alpha   90.00
_cell.angle_beta   90.00
_cell.angle_gamma   90.00
#
_symmetry.space_group_name_H-M   'P 1'
#
loop_
_entity.id
_entity.type
_entity.pdbx_description
1 polymer ?
#
loop_
_entity_poly.entity_id
_entity_poly.type
_entity_poly.pdbx_seq_one_letter_code
_entity_poly.pdbx_strand_id
1 'polypeptide(L)' 'MKMKEYDPDFLDFVQRLGEWFHEAEQNQYDISQSEEAYDDDIAMIAVISELNTFITKNEALLENLFNTYRHKLE' A
#
# COMPACT_ATOMS: atom_id res chain seq x y z
N MET A 1 -29.56 -3.97 -0.41
CA MET A 1 -28.14 -4.08 -0.82
C MET A 1 -27.52 -5.15 0.06
N LYS A 2 -27.05 -6.29 -0.48
CA LYS A 2 -26.31 -7.27 0.32
C LYS A 2 -24.90 -6.71 0.53
N MET A 3 -24.46 -6.55 1.78
CA MET A 3 -23.05 -6.28 2.06
C MET A 3 -22.24 -7.49 1.59
N LYS A 4 -21.17 -7.25 0.82
CA LYS A 4 -20.21 -8.30 0.46
C LYS A 4 -19.47 -8.65 1.75
N GLU A 5 -19.60 -9.86 2.25
CA GLU A 5 -18.79 -10.35 3.36
C GLU A 5 -17.43 -10.76 2.79
N TYR A 6 -16.39 -10.05 3.19
CA TYR A 6 -15.02 -10.33 2.80
C TYR A 6 -14.38 -11.33 3.79
N ASP A 7 -13.49 -12.17 3.27
CA ASP A 7 -12.67 -13.08 4.08
C ASP A 7 -11.87 -12.28 5.13
N PRO A 8 -11.86 -12.69 6.41
CA PRO A 8 -11.06 -12.03 7.45
C PRO A 8 -9.57 -11.90 7.09
N ASP A 9 -8.97 -12.89 6.43
CA ASP A 9 -7.57 -12.86 6.02
C ASP A 9 -7.35 -11.83 4.90
N PHE A 10 -8.33 -11.65 4.02
CA PHE A 10 -8.31 -10.61 3.01
C PHE A 10 -8.40 -9.21 3.64
N LEU A 11 -9.24 -9.03 4.65
CA LEU A 11 -9.36 -7.76 5.37
C LEU A 11 -8.06 -7.41 6.12
N ASP A 12 -7.44 -8.38 6.79
CA ASP A 12 -6.14 -8.19 7.45
C ASP A 12 -5.04 -7.84 6.44
N PHE A 13 -5.03 -8.51 5.29
CA PHE A 13 -4.11 -8.19 4.19
C PHE A 13 -4.28 -6.74 3.70
N VAL A 14 -5.52 -6.30 3.46
CA VAL A 14 -5.80 -4.93 3.00
C VAL A 14 -5.38 -3.91 4.05
N GLN A 15 -5.65 -4.17 5.33
CA GLN A 15 -5.25 -3.30 6.43
C GLN A 15 -3.72 -3.16 6.49
N ARG A 16 -2.99 -4.28 6.51
CA ARG A 16 -1.52 -4.29 6.56
C ARG A 16 -0.88 -3.62 5.35
N LEU A 17 -1.45 -3.83 4.16
CA LEU A 17 -0.97 -3.15 2.95
C LEU A 17 -1.09 -1.62 3.09
N GLY A 18 -2.18 -1.12 3.67
CA GLY A 18 -2.35 0.30 3.96
C GLY A 18 -1.36 0.82 5.00
N GLU A 19 -1.11 0.06 6.06
CA GLU A 19 -0.09 0.38 7.09
C GLU A 19 1.31 0.49 6.47
N TRP A 20 1.69 -0.42 5.56
CA TRP A 20 2.99 -0.37 4.87
C TRP A 20 3.13 0.81 3.93
N PHE A 21 2.07 1.19 3.20
CA PHE A 21 2.12 2.40 2.39
C PHE A 21 2.31 3.65 3.25
N HIS A 22 1.61 3.74 4.38
CA HIS A 22 1.76 4.86 5.30
C HIS A 22 3.18 4.94 5.90
N GLU A 23 3.75 3.79 6.30
CA GLU A 23 5.13 3.72 6.78
C GLU A 23 6.13 4.16 5.70
N ALA A 24 5.93 3.72 4.44
CA ALA A 24 6.77 4.12 3.33
C ALA A 24 6.70 5.63 3.04
N GLU A 25 5.50 6.23 3.09
CA GLU A 25 5.32 7.68 2.98
C GLU A 25 6.05 8.42 4.10
N GLN A 26 5.94 7.96 5.34
CA GLN A 26 6.60 8.59 6.49
C GLN A 26 8.13 8.50 6.39
N ASN A 27 8.67 7.32 6.06
CA ASN A 27 10.10 7.14 5.88
C ASN A 27 10.65 8.08 4.80
N GLN A 28 9.92 8.23 3.70
CA GLN A 28 10.35 9.09 2.62
C GLN A 28 10.18 10.58 2.92
N TYR A 29 9.17 10.95 3.70
CA TYR A 29 9.07 12.28 4.29
C TYR A 29 10.28 12.57 5.18
N ASP A 30 10.67 11.66 6.07
CA ASP A 30 11.82 11.84 6.96
C ASP A 30 13.12 12.00 6.18
N ILE A 31 13.33 11.22 5.11
CA ILE A 31 14.47 11.35 4.19
C ILE A 31 14.47 12.72 3.50
N SER A 32 13.32 13.18 3.02
CA SER A 32 13.19 14.48 2.34
C SER A 32 13.56 15.67 3.22
N GLN A 33 13.49 15.51 4.55
CA GLN A 33 13.88 16.53 5.53
C GLN A 33 15.37 16.43 5.95
N SER A 34 16.08 15.41 5.48
CA SER A 34 17.50 15.22 5.81
C SER A 34 18.42 16.13 5.00
N GLU A 35 19.64 16.35 5.49
CA GLU A 35 20.67 17.11 4.77
C GLU A 35 21.16 16.40 3.49
N GLU A 36 20.77 15.14 3.29
CA GLU A 36 21.12 14.31 2.14
C GLU A 36 19.99 14.22 1.10
N ALA A 37 18.88 14.93 1.31
CA ALA A 37 17.72 14.89 0.43
C ALA A 37 18.01 15.43 -0.98
N TYR A 38 17.63 14.66 -2.00
CA TYR A 38 17.61 15.08 -3.40
C TYR A 38 16.17 15.44 -3.82
N ASP A 39 16.02 16.24 -4.88
CA ASP A 39 14.68 16.61 -5.42
C ASP A 39 13.83 15.36 -5.78
N ASP A 40 14.47 14.27 -6.18
CA ASP A 40 13.84 13.00 -6.51
C ASP A 40 13.21 12.32 -5.27
N ASP A 41 13.71 12.60 -4.06
CA ASP A 41 13.16 12.05 -2.81
C ASP A 41 11.76 12.59 -2.52
N ILE A 42 11.48 13.85 -2.91
CA ILE A 42 10.16 14.48 -2.79
C ILE A 42 9.19 13.87 -3.81
N ALA A 43 9.67 13.58 -5.03
CA ALA A 43 8.86 12.93 -6.06
C ALA A 43 8.43 11.50 -5.66
N MET A 44 9.27 10.79 -4.90
CA MET A 44 8.96 9.45 -4.41
C MET A 44 7.76 9.43 -3.45
N ILE A 45 7.57 10.45 -2.61
CA ILE A 45 6.39 10.54 -1.72
C ILE A 45 5.09 10.56 -2.54
N ALA A 46 5.06 11.37 -3.61
CA ALA A 46 3.90 11.46 -4.49
C ALA A 46 3.60 10.12 -5.18
N VAL A 47 4.64 9.43 -5.66
CA VAL A 47 4.51 8.11 -6.29
C VAL A 47 3.94 7.06 -5.32
N ILE A 48 4.44 7.02 -4.08
CA ILE A 48 3.93 6.09 -3.05
C ILE A 48 2.44 6.36 -2.77
N SER A 49 2.06 7.62 -2.66
CA SER A 49 0.67 8.00 -2.39
C SER A 49 -0.29 7.69 -3.54
N GLU A 50 0.16 7.91 -4.78
CA GLU A 50 -0.58 7.52 -5.97
C GLU A 50 -0.73 6.00 -6.08
N LEU A 51 0.32 5.25 -5.79
CA LEU A 51 0.30 3.78 -5.76
C LEU A 51 -0.70 3.26 -4.71
N ASN A 52 -0.64 3.77 -3.48
CA ASN A 52 -1.58 3.41 -2.41
C ASN A 52 -3.02 3.68 -2.85
N THR A 53 -3.27 4.86 -3.41
CA THR A 53 -4.60 5.26 -3.89
C THR A 53 -5.10 4.36 -5.02
N PHE A 54 -4.24 4.04 -5.99
CA PHE A 54 -4.59 3.21 -7.13
C PHE A 54 -4.91 1.77 -6.70
N ILE A 55 -4.10 1.21 -5.80
CA ILE A 55 -4.24 -0.17 -5.34
C ILE A 55 -5.47 -0.31 -4.44
N THR A 56 -5.63 0.56 -3.43
CA THR A 56 -6.73 0.46 -2.45
C THR A 56 -8.12 0.70 -3.04
N LYS A 57 -8.21 1.43 -4.17
CA LYS A 57 -9.46 1.66 -4.90
C LYS A 57 -9.77 0.59 -5.95
N ASN A 58 -8.86 -0.34 -6.21
CA ASN A 58 -9.02 -1.38 -7.21
C ASN A 58 -9.19 -2.74 -6.54
N GLU A 59 -10.44 -3.09 -6.25
CA GLU A 59 -10.82 -4.34 -5.58
C GLU A 59 -10.26 -5.59 -6.29
N ALA A 60 -10.34 -5.63 -7.63
CA ALA A 60 -9.81 -6.76 -8.40
C ALA A 60 -8.28 -6.89 -8.27
N LEU A 61 -7.57 -5.78 -8.19
CA LEU A 61 -6.12 -5.79 -7.96
C LEU A 61 -5.79 -6.27 -6.54
N LEU A 62 -6.53 -5.81 -5.52
CA LEU A 62 -6.38 -6.30 -4.15
C LEU A 62 -6.63 -7.81 -4.05
N GLU A 63 -7.69 -8.30 -4.66
CA GLU A 63 -8.01 -9.74 -4.71
C GLU A 63 -6.87 -10.53 -5.38
N ASN A 64 -6.33 -10.03 -6.50
CA ASN A 64 -5.19 -10.67 -7.19
C ASN A 64 -3.90 -10.67 -6.36
N LEU A 65 -3.59 -9.56 -5.67
CA LEU A 65 -2.43 -9.45 -4.80
C LEU A 65 -2.54 -10.40 -3.61
N PHE A 66 -3.72 -10.47 -2.98
CA PHE A 66 -3.98 -11.39 -1.88
C PHE A 66 -3.82 -12.85 -2.31
N ASN A 67 -4.40 -13.24 -3.45
CA ASN A 67 -4.25 -14.60 -3.99
C ASN A 67 -2.78 -14.92 -4.27
N THR A 68 -2.03 -13.97 -4.83
CA THR A 68 -0.59 -14.14 -5.08
C THR A 68 0.18 -14.33 -3.77
N TYR A 69 -0.09 -13.52 -2.75
CA TYR A 69 0.52 -13.64 -1.43
C TYR A 69 0.23 -15.01 -0.80
N ARG A 70 -1.03 -15.44 -0.83
CA ARG A 70 -1.46 -16.75 -0.31
C ARG A 70 -0.77 -17.92 -0.99
N HIS A 71 -0.69 -17.92 -2.33
CA HIS A 71 -0.03 -18.98 -3.08
C HIS A 71 1.49 -19.07 -2.85
N LYS A 72 2.12 -18.01 -2.32
CA LYS A 72 3.56 -18.00 -2.00
C LYS A 72 3.88 -18.50 -0.59
N LEU A 73 2.86 -18.63 0.27
CA LEU A 73 3.00 -19.16 1.63
C LEU A 73 2.74 -20.67 1.72
N GLU A 74 2.19 -21.27 0.66
CA GLU A 74 1.98 -22.72 0.48
C GLU A 74 3.16 -23.39 -0.21
#